data_AF-A0A382X4L2-F1
#
_entry.id   AF-A0A382X4L2-F1
#
_cell.length_a   1.000
_cell.length_b   1.000
_cell.length_c   1.000
_cell.angle_alpha   90.00
_cell.angle_beta   90.00
_cell.angle_gamma   90.00
#
_symmetry.space_group_name_H-M   'P 1'
#
loop_
_entity.id
_entity.type
_entity.pdbx_description
1 polymer ?
#
loop_
_entity_poly.entity_id
_entity_poly.type
_entity_poly.pdbx_seq_one_letter_code
_entity_poly.pdbx_strand_id
1 'polypeptide(L)'
;IADGFVVCAGAYNIMKQSAVTNEANKPFWLQLVGTGITTTWAAHLGAVCPQAKWPAITCMNIWKTQLLAEPIKLHGGYYRVPETPGLGLEIWQKAIEKYQVDYSWVDPPRHVYRYARASGEVTYYGSSKQSLHNDYPRDAMPICEPGSECVPVEDDGSRAFAQIWDAVQDGHTLRRVEKKKRQRGKK
;
A
#
# COMPACT_ATOMS: atom_id res chain seq x y z
N ILE A 1 7.52 -18.62 10.68
CA ILE A 1 8.80 -17.93 10.95
C ILE A 1 9.13 -17.10 9.71
N ALA A 2 9.62 -15.86 9.86
CA ALA A 2 10.03 -15.00 8.75
C ALA A 2 11.54 -14.73 8.79
N ASP A 3 12.18 -14.66 7.62
CA ASP A 3 13.61 -14.39 7.48
C ASP A 3 13.94 -12.89 7.49
N GLY A 4 12.94 -12.06 7.18
CA GLY A 4 13.03 -10.61 7.25
C GLY A 4 11.65 -10.00 7.03
N PHE A 5 11.63 -8.67 6.97
CA PHE A 5 10.38 -7.91 6.89
C PHE A 5 10.38 -6.93 5.73
N VAL A 6 9.19 -6.42 5.40
CA VAL A 6 9.04 -5.21 4.60
C VAL A 6 8.64 -4.10 5.57
N VAL A 7 9.47 -3.05 5.66
CA VAL A 7 9.26 -1.94 6.58
C VAL A 7 8.85 -0.70 5.78
N CYS A 8 7.72 -0.12 6.17
CA CYS A 8 7.17 1.11 5.60
C CYS A 8 6.38 1.86 6.69
N ALA A 9 6.61 3.17 6.81
CA ALA A 9 5.81 4.13 7.57
C ALA A 9 6.45 5.53 7.46
N GLY A 10 6.02 6.48 8.30
CA GLY A 10 6.81 7.68 8.58
C GLY A 10 8.05 7.40 9.45
N ALA A 11 8.95 8.39 9.54
CA ALA A 11 10.25 8.30 10.23
C ALA A 11 10.19 7.59 11.59
N TYR A 12 9.33 8.09 12.48
CA TYR A 12 9.19 7.59 13.84
C TYR A 12 8.87 6.09 13.90
N ASN A 13 7.90 5.65 13.09
CA ASN A 13 7.48 4.26 13.08
C ASN A 13 8.51 3.36 12.40
N ILE A 14 9.24 3.85 11.40
CA ILE A 14 10.37 3.12 10.81
C ILE A 14 11.48 2.94 11.85
N MET A 15 11.83 3.97 12.63
CA MET A 15 12.85 3.84 13.67
C MET A 15 12.45 2.83 14.75
N LYS A 16 11.17 2.82 15.16
CA LYS A 16 10.65 1.79 16.08
C LYS A 16 10.78 0.38 15.50
N GLN A 17 10.35 0.18 14.26
CA GLN A 17 10.46 -1.12 13.58
C GLN A 17 11.93 -1.52 13.41
N SER A 18 12.81 -0.59 13.06
CA SER A 18 14.25 -0.82 12.93
C SER A 18 14.90 -1.24 14.25
N ALA A 19 14.47 -0.69 15.38
CA ALA A 19 14.97 -1.11 16.69
C ALA A 19 14.60 -2.57 16.97
N VAL A 20 13.34 -2.95 16.71
CA VAL A 20 12.84 -4.33 16.88
C VAL A 20 13.55 -5.30 15.94
N THR A 21 13.70 -4.97 14.66
CA THR A 21 14.38 -5.84 13.69
C THR A 21 15.88 -5.95 13.98
N ASN A 22 16.50 -4.89 14.50
CA ASN A 22 17.89 -4.95 14.95
C ASN A 22 18.08 -5.89 16.13
N GLU A 23 17.22 -5.81 17.15
CA GLU A 23 17.24 -6.72 18.30
C GLU A 23 17.02 -8.18 17.88
N ALA A 24 16.09 -8.41 16.95
CA ALA A 24 15.81 -9.74 16.42
C ALA A 24 16.86 -10.25 15.40
N ASN A 25 17.86 -9.44 15.06
CA ASN A 25 18.82 -9.69 13.98
C ASN A 25 18.14 -10.11 12.65
N LYS A 26 17.10 -9.37 12.26
CA LYS A 26 16.31 -9.62 11.05
C LYS A 26 16.51 -8.51 10.02
N PRO A 27 17.00 -8.81 8.80
CA PRO A 27 17.06 -7.82 7.73
C PRO A 27 15.66 -7.40 7.27
N PHE A 28 15.57 -6.27 6.58
CA PHE A 28 14.33 -5.83 5.96
C PHE A 28 14.54 -5.08 4.63
N TRP A 29 13.53 -5.14 3.77
CA TRP A 29 13.34 -4.22 2.65
C TRP A 29 12.73 -2.93 3.17
N LEU A 30 13.33 -1.79 2.82
CA LEU A 30 12.72 -0.49 3.06
C LEU A 30 11.79 -0.15 1.89
N GLN A 31 10.47 -0.15 2.12
CA GLN A 31 9.48 0.12 1.08
C GLN A 31 8.92 1.53 1.22
N LEU A 32 9.40 2.44 0.38
CA LEU A 32 8.99 3.84 0.36
C LEU A 32 8.82 4.26 -1.10
N VAL A 33 7.61 4.00 -1.63
CA VAL A 33 7.28 4.27 -3.02
C VAL A 33 6.98 5.74 -3.24
N GLY A 34 7.64 6.37 -4.20
CA GLY A 34 7.39 7.76 -4.53
C GLY A 34 8.39 8.35 -5.53
N THR A 35 8.45 9.67 -5.56
CA THR A 35 9.34 10.42 -6.46
C THR A 35 10.79 10.43 -5.95
N GLY A 36 11.64 11.30 -6.50
CA GLY A 36 13.02 11.44 -6.02
C GLY A 36 13.11 11.90 -4.57
N ILE A 37 12.12 12.66 -4.08
CA ILE A 37 12.03 13.10 -2.67
C ILE A 37 11.91 11.87 -1.75
N THR A 38 10.92 11.00 -2.01
CA THR A 38 10.69 9.79 -1.22
C THR A 38 11.86 8.81 -1.32
N THR A 39 12.47 8.70 -2.50
CA THR A 39 13.65 7.84 -2.72
C THR A 39 14.84 8.31 -1.88
N THR A 40 15.06 9.61 -1.79
CA THR A 40 16.14 10.21 -1.01
C THR A 40 15.89 10.12 0.48
N TRP A 41 14.64 10.28 0.89
CA TRP A 41 14.22 9.95 2.24
C TRP A 41 14.51 8.48 2.60
N ALA A 42 14.24 7.55 1.68
CA ALA A 42 14.58 6.14 1.86
C ALA A 42 16.10 5.90 1.96
N ALA A 43 16.91 6.65 1.20
CA ALA A 43 18.37 6.57 1.27
C ALA A 43 18.90 7.00 2.65
N HIS A 44 18.41 8.13 3.19
CA HIS A 44 18.75 8.59 4.54
C HIS A 44 18.38 7.56 5.61
N LEU A 45 17.17 6.98 5.53
CA LEU A 45 16.75 5.91 6.45
C LEU A 45 17.61 4.65 6.31
N GLY A 46 17.92 4.24 5.09
CA GLY A 46 18.80 3.10 4.82
C GLY A 46 20.21 3.28 5.36
N ALA A 47 20.70 4.53 5.42
CA ALA A 47 22.01 4.86 5.98
C ALA A 47 22.10 4.68 7.51
N VAL A 48 20.97 4.86 8.22
CA VAL A 48 20.94 4.86 9.69
C VAL A 48 20.31 3.61 10.29
N CYS A 49 19.63 2.78 9.49
CA CYS A 49 19.00 1.54 9.95
C CYS A 49 19.90 0.32 9.67
N PRO A 50 20.55 -0.29 10.67
CA PRO A 50 21.57 -1.34 10.45
C PRO A 50 21.05 -2.59 9.73
N GLN A 51 19.75 -2.88 9.84
CA GLN A 51 19.12 -4.04 9.22
C GLN A 51 18.43 -3.74 7.88
N ALA A 52 18.51 -2.50 7.37
CA ALA A 52 18.09 -2.15 6.01
C ALA A 52 19.09 -2.67 4.96
N LYS A 53 19.36 -3.98 4.98
CA LYS A 53 20.41 -4.65 4.18
C LYS A 53 19.90 -5.08 2.81
N TRP A 54 18.59 -5.23 2.65
CA TRP A 54 17.99 -5.63 1.38
C TRP A 54 17.65 -4.40 0.54
N PRO A 55 17.59 -4.53 -0.81
CA PRO A 55 17.36 -3.40 -1.70
C PRO A 55 16.11 -2.59 -1.34
N ALA A 56 16.15 -1.26 -1.42
CA ALA A 56 14.96 -0.45 -1.15
C ALA A 56 13.91 -0.61 -2.28
N ILE A 57 12.62 -0.62 -1.92
CA ILE A 57 11.49 -0.65 -2.86
C ILE A 57 10.98 0.79 -2.99
N THR A 58 11.51 1.53 -3.97
CA THR A 58 11.19 2.96 -4.17
C THR A 58 10.26 3.22 -5.34
N CYS A 59 10.24 2.32 -6.32
CA CYS A 59 9.51 2.45 -7.59
C CYS A 59 9.70 3.81 -8.29
N MET A 60 10.82 4.51 -8.05
CA MET A 60 11.08 5.86 -8.56
C MET A 60 10.97 5.99 -10.09
N ASN A 61 11.19 4.89 -10.81
CA ASN A 61 11.17 4.83 -12.27
C ASN A 61 9.75 4.73 -12.87
N ILE A 62 8.70 4.49 -12.08
CA ILE A 62 7.33 4.47 -12.60
C ILE A 62 6.78 5.89 -12.82
N TRP A 63 7.39 6.88 -12.16
CA TRP A 63 6.98 8.28 -12.26
C TRP A 63 7.56 8.94 -13.50
N LYS A 64 6.76 9.80 -14.14
CA LYS A 64 7.20 10.56 -15.32
C LYS A 64 8.35 11.52 -15.00
N THR A 65 8.42 12.00 -13.75
CA THR A 65 9.42 12.93 -13.24
C THR A 65 9.74 12.59 -11.79
N GLN A 66 10.97 12.85 -11.36
CA GLN A 66 11.39 12.71 -9.96
C GLN A 66 11.11 13.97 -9.12
N LEU A 67 10.67 15.07 -9.76
CA LEU A 67 10.47 16.39 -9.14
C LEU A 67 11.73 17.05 -8.57
N LEU A 68 12.91 16.55 -8.94
CA LEU A 68 14.21 17.06 -8.50
C LEU A 68 14.88 17.86 -9.62
N ALA A 69 15.60 18.92 -9.26
CA ALA A 69 16.38 19.73 -10.20
C ALA A 69 17.49 18.88 -10.86
N GLU A 70 18.16 18.06 -10.04
CA GLU A 70 19.06 17.02 -10.51
C GLU A 70 18.44 15.64 -10.31
N PRO A 71 18.36 14.80 -11.36
CA PRO A 71 17.85 13.44 -11.21
C PRO A 71 18.82 12.57 -10.42
N ILE A 72 18.27 11.60 -9.69
CA ILE A 72 19.06 10.62 -8.94
C ILE A 72 19.91 9.79 -9.91
N LYS A 73 21.21 9.74 -9.64
CA LYS A 73 22.19 8.92 -10.38
C LYS A 73 22.52 7.67 -9.58
N LEU A 74 22.27 6.51 -10.18
CA LEU A 74 22.61 5.21 -9.59
C LEU A 74 23.98 4.76 -10.09
N HIS A 75 24.82 4.26 -9.18
CA HIS A 75 26.13 3.70 -9.48
C HIS A 75 26.17 2.26 -8.96
N GLY A 76 26.26 1.28 -9.87
CA GLY A 76 26.31 -0.14 -9.49
C GLY A 76 25.10 -0.65 -8.70
N GLY A 77 23.92 -0.03 -8.89
CA GLY A 77 22.71 -0.34 -8.11
C GLY A 77 22.58 0.42 -6.79
N TYR A 78 23.53 1.30 -6.46
CA TYR A 78 23.52 2.10 -5.23
C TYR A 78 23.20 3.57 -5.53
N TYR A 79 22.50 4.19 -4.58
CA TYR A 79 22.28 5.63 -4.55
C TYR A 79 23.15 6.25 -3.45
N ARG A 80 23.97 7.25 -3.79
CA ARG A 80 24.75 8.01 -2.80
C ARG A 80 23.81 8.92 -2.02
N VAL A 81 23.77 8.71 -0.71
CA VAL A 81 23.01 9.55 0.23
C VAL A 81 23.58 10.97 0.17
N PRO A 82 22.75 12.02 -0.04
CA PRO A 82 23.21 13.40 0.02
C PRO A 82 23.72 13.77 1.42
N GLU A 83 24.74 14.62 1.47
CA GLU A 83 25.43 15.01 2.72
C GLU A 83 25.18 16.47 3.14
N THR A 84 24.42 17.23 2.36
CA THR A 84 24.03 18.60 2.70
C THR A 84 22.82 18.62 3.64
N PRO A 85 22.55 19.73 4.34
CA PRO A 85 21.47 19.80 5.32
C PRO A 85 20.08 19.42 4.78
N GLY A 86 19.26 18.82 5.64
CA GLY A 86 17.92 18.35 5.27
C GLY A 86 17.98 17.07 4.45
N LEU A 87 17.15 16.97 3.41
CA LEU A 87 17.23 15.85 2.46
C LEU A 87 18.43 15.96 1.51
N GLY A 88 19.06 17.14 1.41
CA GLY A 88 20.15 17.43 0.50
C GLY A 88 19.75 17.40 -0.98
N LEU A 89 18.55 17.91 -1.28
CA LEU A 89 17.96 17.95 -2.61
C LEU A 89 17.46 19.34 -2.97
N GLU A 90 17.45 19.64 -4.27
CA GLU A 90 16.76 20.79 -4.84
C GLU A 90 15.52 20.34 -5.63
N ILE A 91 14.39 21.03 -5.42
CA ILE A 91 13.13 20.74 -6.10
C ILE A 91 13.09 21.42 -7.47
N TRP A 92 12.62 20.71 -8.48
CA TRP A 92 12.42 21.29 -9.80
C TRP A 92 11.09 22.06 -9.86
N GLN A 93 11.14 23.35 -9.55
CA GLN A 93 9.94 24.19 -9.44
C GLN A 93 9.06 24.18 -10.69
N LYS A 94 9.66 24.21 -11.90
CA LYS A 94 8.91 24.12 -13.16
C LYS A 94 8.14 22.81 -13.33
N ALA A 95 8.64 21.70 -12.76
CA ALA A 95 7.88 20.46 -12.76
C ALA A 95 6.73 20.51 -11.77
N ILE A 96 6.92 21.14 -10.60
CA ILE A 96 5.81 21.35 -9.66
C ILE A 96 4.68 22.14 -10.34
N GLU A 97 5.00 23.25 -10.99
CA GLU A 97 4.02 24.07 -11.72
C GLU A 97 3.35 23.28 -12.85
N LYS A 98 4.12 22.49 -13.62
CA LYS A 98 3.59 21.70 -14.74
C LYS A 98 2.65 20.57 -14.30
N TYR A 99 2.94 19.92 -13.18
CA TYR A 99 2.19 18.77 -12.69
C TYR A 99 1.21 19.11 -11.56
N GLN A 100 1.02 20.40 -11.29
CA GLN A 100 0.04 20.87 -10.33
C GLN A 100 -1.37 20.50 -10.78
N VAL A 101 -2.19 20.10 -9.83
CA VAL A 101 -3.62 19.82 -10.00
C VAL A 101 -4.43 20.85 -9.21
N ASP A 102 -5.62 21.20 -9.70
CA ASP A 102 -6.55 22.14 -9.07
C ASP A 102 -7.50 21.46 -8.06
N TYR A 103 -7.37 20.14 -7.90
CA TYR A 103 -8.10 19.35 -6.93
C TYR A 103 -7.15 18.78 -5.87
N SER A 104 -7.60 18.79 -4.62
CA SER A 104 -6.96 18.09 -3.50
C SER A 104 -7.60 16.73 -3.22
N TRP A 105 -8.70 16.42 -3.92
CA TRP A 105 -9.52 15.24 -3.72
C TRP A 105 -10.05 14.70 -5.05
N VAL A 106 -10.18 13.38 -5.13
CA VAL A 106 -10.87 12.70 -6.24
C VAL A 106 -11.93 11.82 -5.61
N ASP A 107 -13.18 11.98 -6.05
CA ASP A 107 -14.25 11.10 -5.61
C ASP A 107 -13.98 9.67 -6.12
N PRO A 108 -13.74 8.71 -5.22
CA PRO A 108 -13.49 7.35 -5.65
C PRO A 108 -14.79 6.78 -6.25
N PRO A 109 -14.69 5.92 -7.29
CA PRO A 109 -15.86 5.22 -7.78
C PRO A 109 -16.47 4.40 -6.65
N ARG A 110 -17.81 4.38 -6.58
CA ARG A 110 -18.55 3.54 -5.62
C ARG A 110 -18.18 2.08 -5.87
N HIS A 111 -17.68 1.43 -4.83
CA HIS A 111 -17.38 0.00 -4.83
C HIS A 111 -17.45 -0.54 -3.41
N VAL A 112 -17.62 -1.85 -3.29
CA VAL A 112 -17.49 -2.58 -2.03
C VAL A 112 -16.47 -3.70 -2.20
N TYR A 113 -15.75 -4.06 -1.15
CA TYR A 113 -14.91 -5.26 -1.16
C TYR A 113 -15.72 -6.46 -0.74
N ARG A 114 -15.83 -7.45 -1.64
CA ARG A 114 -16.42 -8.76 -1.34
C ARG A 114 -15.31 -9.73 -0.97
N TYR A 115 -15.21 -10.04 0.32
CA TYR A 115 -14.36 -11.11 0.82
C TYR A 115 -15.17 -12.40 0.97
N ALA A 116 -14.89 -13.40 0.13
CA ALA A 116 -15.52 -14.71 0.17
C ALA A 116 -14.55 -15.78 0.65
N ARG A 117 -15.02 -16.61 1.57
CA ARG A 117 -14.31 -17.76 2.11
C ARG A 117 -14.57 -19.01 1.28
N ALA A 118 -13.70 -20.01 1.43
CA ALA A 118 -13.86 -21.30 0.77
C ALA A 118 -15.17 -22.01 1.17
N SER A 119 -15.65 -21.75 2.39
CA SER A 119 -16.94 -22.21 2.94
C SER A 119 -18.18 -21.59 2.28
N GLY A 120 -18.01 -20.48 1.55
CA GLY A 120 -19.10 -19.68 1.00
C GLY A 120 -19.57 -18.56 1.93
N GLU A 121 -19.00 -18.40 3.13
CA GLU A 121 -19.21 -17.20 3.94
C GLU A 121 -18.62 -15.97 3.21
N VAL A 122 -19.38 -14.89 3.15
CA VAL A 122 -19.03 -13.66 2.46
C VAL A 122 -19.20 -12.48 3.41
N THR A 123 -18.20 -11.61 3.45
CA THR A 123 -18.26 -10.30 4.11
C THR A 123 -18.04 -9.20 3.08
N TYR A 124 -18.92 -8.21 3.09
CA TYR A 124 -18.81 -6.99 2.31
C TYR A 124 -18.33 -5.84 3.18
N TYR A 125 -17.37 -5.08 2.66
CA TYR A 125 -16.83 -3.87 3.27
C TYR A 125 -17.05 -2.66 2.37
N GLY A 126 -17.56 -1.57 2.93
CA GLY A 126 -17.67 -0.25 2.25
C GLY A 126 -16.42 0.61 2.36
N SER A 127 -15.39 0.11 3.06
CA SER A 127 -14.15 0.83 3.34
C SER A 127 -13.26 0.93 2.10
N SER A 128 -12.44 1.99 2.03
CA SER A 128 -11.37 2.08 1.03
C SER A 128 -10.36 0.93 1.15
N LYS A 129 -9.57 0.67 0.08
CA LYS A 129 -8.44 -0.27 0.14
C LYS A 129 -7.53 -0.01 1.35
N GLN A 130 -7.24 1.26 1.62
CA GLN A 130 -6.31 1.67 2.67
C GLN A 130 -6.91 1.40 4.06
N SER A 131 -8.20 1.64 4.22
CA SER A 131 -8.95 1.40 5.46
C SER A 131 -9.14 -0.09 5.73
N LEU A 132 -9.36 -0.89 4.69
CA LEU A 132 -9.57 -2.35 4.81
C LEU A 132 -8.43 -3.06 5.54
N HIS A 133 -7.18 -2.58 5.40
CA HIS A 133 -6.03 -3.10 6.15
C HIS A 133 -6.21 -3.03 7.67
N ASN A 134 -6.95 -2.04 8.17
CA ASN A 134 -7.26 -1.88 9.59
C ASN A 134 -8.61 -2.52 9.95
N ASP A 135 -9.60 -2.43 9.06
CA ASP A 135 -10.95 -2.89 9.34
C ASP A 135 -11.04 -4.43 9.37
N TYR A 136 -10.34 -5.11 8.45
CA TYR A 136 -10.29 -6.57 8.39
C TYR A 136 -9.84 -7.23 9.71
N PRO A 137 -8.69 -6.86 10.32
CA PRO A 137 -8.29 -7.43 11.61
C PRO A 137 -9.20 -6.98 12.76
N ARG A 138 -9.75 -5.75 12.74
CA ARG A 138 -10.70 -5.28 13.76
C ARG A 138 -12.02 -6.06 13.73
N ASP A 139 -12.42 -6.50 12.55
CA ASP A 139 -13.60 -7.35 12.34
C ASP A 139 -13.37 -8.83 12.69
N ALA A 140 -12.21 -9.11 13.32
CA ALA A 140 -11.76 -10.43 13.75
C ALA A 140 -11.78 -11.49 12.64
N MET A 141 -11.47 -11.07 11.41
CA MET A 141 -11.42 -11.99 10.28
C MET A 141 -10.27 -13.00 10.42
N PRO A 142 -10.49 -14.27 10.03
CA PRO A 142 -9.47 -15.30 10.09
C PRO A 142 -8.41 -15.08 9.02
N ILE A 143 -7.32 -15.86 9.09
CA ILE A 143 -6.38 -15.97 7.97
C ILE A 143 -7.10 -16.41 6.69
N CYS A 144 -6.70 -15.86 5.54
CA CYS A 144 -7.24 -16.25 4.24
C CYS A 144 -6.88 -17.71 3.93
N GLU A 145 -7.85 -18.62 4.01
CA GLU A 145 -7.63 -20.02 3.67
C GLU A 145 -7.55 -20.24 2.13
N PRO A 146 -6.91 -21.33 1.66
CA PRO A 146 -6.93 -21.69 0.25
C PRO A 146 -8.35 -21.75 -0.33
N GLY A 147 -8.60 -21.01 -1.41
CA GLY A 147 -9.93 -20.88 -2.02
C GLY A 147 -10.76 -19.70 -1.53
N SER A 148 -10.21 -18.85 -0.65
CA SER A 148 -10.75 -17.52 -0.37
C SER A 148 -10.48 -16.55 -1.52
N GLU A 149 -11.34 -15.55 -1.66
CA GLU A 149 -11.29 -14.53 -2.72
C GLU A 149 -11.64 -13.17 -2.11
N CYS A 150 -10.88 -12.13 -2.46
CA CYS A 150 -11.25 -10.74 -2.16
C CYS A 150 -11.28 -9.96 -3.47
N VAL A 151 -12.45 -9.48 -3.86
CA VAL A 151 -12.64 -8.74 -5.12
C VAL A 151 -13.36 -7.42 -4.87
N PRO A 152 -12.95 -6.33 -5.55
CA PRO A 152 -13.80 -5.15 -5.62
C PRO A 152 -15.05 -5.50 -6.44
N VAL A 153 -16.21 -5.09 -5.94
CA VAL A 153 -17.48 -5.12 -6.66
C VAL A 153 -17.83 -3.68 -6.98
N GLU A 154 -17.84 -3.36 -8.26
CA GLU A 154 -18.13 -2.03 -8.78
C GLU A 154 -19.65 -1.74 -8.73
N ASP A 155 -20.00 -0.46 -8.60
CA ASP A 155 -21.39 -0.01 -8.77
C ASP A 155 -21.83 -0.20 -10.21
N ASP A 156 -22.60 -1.27 -10.45
CA ASP A 156 -23.21 -1.58 -11.74
C ASP A 156 -24.57 -0.89 -11.94
N GLY A 157 -24.96 0.00 -11.03
CA GLY A 157 -26.26 0.68 -11.02
C GLY A 157 -27.43 -0.22 -10.62
N SER A 158 -27.18 -1.48 -10.25
CA SER A 158 -28.24 -2.41 -9.90
C SER A 158 -28.82 -2.13 -8.52
N ARG A 159 -30.09 -2.48 -8.35
CA ARG A 159 -30.75 -2.47 -7.03
C ARG A 159 -30.04 -3.39 -6.03
N ALA A 160 -29.42 -4.47 -6.51
CA ALA A 160 -28.67 -5.40 -5.69
C ALA A 160 -27.40 -4.76 -5.13
N PHE A 161 -26.65 -4.01 -5.96
CA PHE A 161 -25.51 -3.24 -5.49
C PHE A 161 -25.93 -2.15 -4.50
N ALA A 162 -26.97 -1.38 -4.82
CA ALA A 162 -27.46 -0.32 -3.93
C ALA A 162 -27.78 -0.84 -2.51
N GLN A 163 -28.44 -1.99 -2.40
CA GLN A 163 -28.72 -2.63 -1.11
C GLN A 163 -27.46 -3.02 -0.34
N ILE A 164 -26.44 -3.54 -1.03
CA ILE A 164 -25.17 -3.90 -0.38
C ILE A 164 -24.45 -2.64 0.07
N TRP A 165 -24.38 -1.63 -0.80
CA TRP A 165 -23.76 -0.35 -0.51
C TRP A 165 -24.36 0.28 0.74
N ASP A 166 -25.68 0.45 0.80
CA ASP A 166 -26.36 1.06 1.93
C ASP A 166 -26.11 0.29 3.24
N ALA A 167 -25.96 -1.03 3.17
CA ALA A 167 -25.72 -1.89 4.33
C ALA A 167 -24.28 -1.82 4.91
N VAL A 168 -23.32 -1.25 4.17
CA VAL A 168 -21.89 -1.22 4.57
C VAL A 168 -21.35 0.19 4.84
N GLN A 169 -22.24 1.17 4.95
CA GLN A 169 -21.87 2.54 5.31
C GLN A 169 -21.57 2.66 6.81
N ASP A 170 -20.96 3.78 7.21
CA ASP A 170 -20.71 4.13 8.63
C ASP A 170 -19.93 3.07 9.43
N GLY A 171 -19.07 2.31 8.75
CA GLY A 171 -18.25 1.26 9.37
C GLY A 171 -18.97 -0.08 9.57
N HIS A 172 -20.20 -0.22 9.07
CA HIS A 172 -20.92 -1.49 9.09
C HIS A 172 -20.35 -2.47 8.04
N THR A 173 -20.52 -3.76 8.30
CA THR A 173 -20.21 -4.84 7.36
C THR A 173 -21.46 -5.67 7.10
N LEU A 174 -21.60 -6.15 5.87
CA LEU A 174 -22.68 -7.07 5.50
C LEU A 174 -22.12 -8.48 5.37
N ARG A 175 -22.60 -9.40 6.21
CA ARG A 175 -22.18 -10.81 6.20
C ARG A 175 -23.31 -11.71 5.73
N ARG A 176 -23.02 -12.64 4.82
CA ARG A 176 -23.99 -13.65 4.33
C ARG A 176 -23.29 -14.90 3.79
N VAL A 177 -24.06 -15.94 3.52
CA VAL A 177 -23.55 -17.16 2.86
C VAL A 177 -23.97 -17.14 1.39
N GLU A 178 -23.00 -17.29 0.48
CA GLU A 178 -23.22 -17.37 -0.96
C GLU A 178 -22.78 -18.73 -1.50
N LYS A 179 -23.64 -19.35 -2.31
CA LYS A 179 -23.31 -20.63 -2.94
C LYS A 179 -22.29 -20.39 -4.06
N LYS A 180 -21.20 -21.16 -4.09
CA LYS A 180 -20.29 -21.21 -5.25
C LYS A 180 -21.12 -21.53 -6.50
N LYS A 181 -21.07 -20.65 -7.51
CA LYS A 181 -21.55 -21.00 -8.86
C LYS A 181 -20.73 -22.22 -9.30
N ARG A 182 -21.38 -23.37 -9.47
CA ARG A 182 -20.75 -24.55 -10.08
C ARG A 182 -20.16 -24.09 -11.42
N GLN A 183 -18.84 -24.10 -11.55
CA GLN A 183 -18.22 -23.99 -12.87
C GLN A 183 -18.79 -25.16 -13.68
N ARG A 184 -19.61 -24.84 -14.69
CA ARG A 184 -20.01 -25.84 -15.69
C ARG A 184 -18.73 -26.29 -16.34
N GLY A 185 -18.23 -27.47 -15.95
CA GLY A 185 -17.11 -28.11 -16.63
C GLY A 185 -17.42 -28.14 -18.11
N LYS A 186 -16.55 -27.55 -18.93
CA LYS A 186 -16.55 -27.79 -20.37
C LYS A 186 -16.29 -29.31 -20.52
N LYS A 187 -17.30 -30.03 -21.01
CA LYS A 187 -17.13 -31.38 -21.53
C LYS A 187 -16.26 -31.33 -22.77
#